data_AF-A0A2W0C6J3-F1
#
_entry.id   AF-A0A2W0C6J3-F1
#
_cell.length_a   1.000
_cell.length_b   1.000
_cell.length_c   1.000
_cell.angle_alpha   90.00
_cell.angle_beta   90.00
_cell.angle_gamma   90.00
#
_symmetry.space_group_name_H-M   'P 1'
#
loop_
_entity.id
_entity.type
_entity.pdbx_description
1 polymer ?
#
loop_
_entity_poly.entity_id
_entity_poly.type
_entity_poly.pdbx_seq_one_letter_code
_entity_poly.pdbx_strand_id
1 'polypeptide(L)' 'MQTSVQTPPGDFDKALQSIKALACIMPGSTDLFCTADDNEYEAKRIPNAFLKPIQSIWGHFAGRGINSADNQFIGDNLK' A
#
# COMPACT_ATOMS: atom_id res chain seq x y z
N MET A 1 -0.60 10.79 -40.85
CA MET A 1 0.00 11.04 -39.53
C MET A 1 -1.12 10.95 -38.50
N GLN A 2 -1.24 9.82 -37.81
CA GLN A 2 -2.19 9.67 -36.71
C GLN A 2 -1.55 10.28 -35.46
N THR A 3 -2.08 11.39 -34.97
CA THR A 3 -1.67 11.95 -33.69
C THR A 3 -2.24 11.04 -32.60
N SER A 4 -1.38 10.20 -32.02
CA SER A 4 -1.63 9.58 -30.72
C SER A 4 -1.85 10.72 -29.71
N VAL A 5 -3.07 10.83 -29.21
CA VAL A 5 -3.38 11.69 -28.06
C VAL A 5 -2.75 11.00 -26.85
N GLN A 6 -1.50 11.36 -26.55
CA GLN A 6 -0.88 11.00 -25.27
C GLN A 6 -1.54 11.86 -24.20
N THR A 7 -2.36 11.22 -23.38
CA THR A 7 -2.91 11.83 -22.17
C THR A 7 -1.73 12.29 -21.30
N PRO A 8 -1.71 13.53 -20.79
CA PRO A 8 -0.63 13.96 -19.89
C PRO A 8 -0.59 13.03 -18.66
N PRO A 9 0.59 12.68 -18.15
CA PRO A 9 0.71 11.86 -16.95
C PRO A 9 -0.07 12.53 -15.83
N GLY A 10 -1.02 11.79 -15.25
CA GLY A 10 -1.78 12.25 -14.09
C GLY A 10 -0.83 12.51 -12.93
N ASP A 11 -1.08 13.58 -12.17
CA ASP A 11 -0.31 13.91 -10.97
C ASP A 11 -0.63 12.89 -9.87
N PHE A 12 0.28 11.93 -9.70
CA PHE A 12 0.12 10.79 -8.78
C PHE A 12 -0.05 11.26 -7.33
N ASP A 13 0.71 12.27 -6.91
CA ASP A 13 0.63 12.82 -5.56
C ASP A 13 -0.74 13.48 -5.32
N LYS A 14 -1.27 14.22 -6.31
CA LYS A 14 -2.65 14.74 -6.22
C LYS A 14 -3.69 13.65 -6.13
N ALA A 15 -3.50 12.53 -6.84
CA ALA A 15 -4.42 11.39 -6.76
C ALA A 15 -4.43 10.78 -5.35
N LEU A 16 -3.26 10.55 -4.75
CA LEU A 16 -3.13 10.05 -3.37
C LEU A 16 -3.76 11.01 -2.35
N GLN A 17 -3.52 12.31 -2.51
CA GLN A 17 -4.10 13.35 -1.64
C GLN A 17 -5.63 13.44 -1.73
N SER A 18 -6.22 13.02 -2.85
CA SER A 18 -7.67 13.06 -3.05
C SER A 18 -8.42 11.96 -2.28
N ILE A 19 -7.71 10.96 -1.75
CA ILE A 19 -8.29 9.84 -0.99
C ILE A 19 -8.84 10.36 0.35
N LYS A 20 -10.16 10.26 0.52
CA LYS A 20 -10.87 10.69 1.75
C LYS A 20 -11.07 9.57 2.77
N ALA A 21 -11.10 8.32 2.30
CA ALA A 21 -11.30 7.16 3.16
C ALA A 21 -10.13 6.96 4.13
N LEU A 22 -10.39 6.30 5.26
CA LEU A 22 -9.32 5.77 6.11
C LEU A 22 -8.58 4.66 5.35
N ALA A 23 -7.27 4.76 5.26
CA ALA A 23 -6.44 3.78 4.56
C ALA A 23 -5.54 3.04 5.56
N CYS A 24 -5.75 1.73 5.72
CA CYS A 24 -4.85 0.87 6.49
C CYS A 24 -3.93 0.16 5.50
N ILE A 25 -2.66 0.55 5.47
CA ILE A 25 -1.65 0.05 4.54
C ILE A 25 -0.73 -0.89 5.32
N MET A 26 -0.78 -2.18 5.03
CA MET A 26 -0.06 -3.23 5.78
C MET A 26 0.72 -4.15 4.84
N PRO A 27 1.81 -3.66 4.21
CA PRO A 27 2.61 -4.46 3.29
C PRO A 27 3.45 -5.50 4.03
N GLY A 28 3.88 -6.54 3.33
CA GLY A 28 4.90 -7.45 3.85
C GLY A 28 6.25 -6.74 3.99
N SER A 29 6.92 -6.88 5.12
CA SER A 29 8.22 -6.23 5.37
C SER A 29 9.34 -6.67 4.42
N THR A 30 9.19 -7.83 3.77
CA THR A 30 10.14 -8.38 2.79
C THR A 30 9.58 -8.45 1.37
N ASP A 31 8.48 -7.74 1.07
CA ASP A 31 7.95 -7.65 -0.29
C ASP A 31 8.91 -6.86 -1.19
N LEU A 32 9.24 -7.41 -2.36
CA LEU A 32 10.11 -6.80 -3.36
C LEU A 32 9.34 -6.22 -4.55
N PHE A 33 8.05 -6.53 -4.69
CA PHE A 33 7.17 -6.02 -5.75
C PHE A 33 6.45 -4.76 -5.29
N CYS A 34 5.93 -4.76 -4.06
CA CYS A 34 5.29 -3.63 -3.42
C CYS A 34 6.03 -3.37 -2.11
N THR A 35 7.18 -2.72 -2.22
CA THR A 35 8.08 -2.58 -1.07
C THR A 35 7.47 -1.73 0.03
N ALA A 36 7.87 -2.00 1.27
CA ALA A 36 7.43 -1.19 2.41
C ALA A 36 7.82 0.29 2.26
N ASP A 37 8.96 0.57 1.60
CA ASP A 37 9.44 1.93 1.33
C ASP A 37 8.54 2.67 0.32
N ASP A 38 8.12 1.99 -0.75
CA ASP A 38 7.16 2.56 -1.72
C ASP A 38 5.82 2.84 -1.06
N ASN A 39 5.33 1.92 -0.22
CA ASN A 39 4.09 2.16 0.51
C ASN A 39 4.23 3.24 1.58
N GLU A 40 5.42 3.46 2.14
CA GLU A 40 5.67 4.61 3.03
C GLU A 40 5.60 5.93 2.26
N TYR A 41 6.17 5.98 1.06
CA TYR A 41 6.04 7.14 0.17
C TYR A 41 4.57 7.48 -0.10
N GLU A 42 3.75 6.47 -0.41
CA GLU A 42 2.32 6.63 -0.71
C GLU A 42 1.53 7.02 0.54
N ALA A 43 1.73 6.33 1.65
CA ALA A 43 1.03 6.57 2.92
C ALA A 43 1.22 8.01 3.41
N LYS A 44 2.44 8.57 3.28
CA LYS A 44 2.75 9.97 3.63
C LYS A 44 1.93 11.01 2.86
N ARG A 45 1.37 10.63 1.70
CA ARG A 45 0.60 11.52 0.81
C ARG A 45 -0.90 11.32 0.92
N ILE A 46 -1.34 10.26 1.59
CA ILE A 46 -2.76 10.00 1.86
C ILE A 46 -3.10 10.60 3.22
N PRO A 47 -4.00 11.61 3.31
CA PRO A 47 -4.23 12.36 4.55
C PRO A 47 -4.65 11.50 5.76
N ASN A 48 -5.34 10.38 5.51
CA ASN A 48 -5.89 9.52 6.55
C ASN A 48 -5.32 8.09 6.46
N ALA A 49 -4.06 7.93 6.07
CA ALA A 49 -3.41 6.64 6.01
C ALA A 49 -2.61 6.29 7.28
N PHE A 50 -2.62 5.00 7.59
CA PHE A 50 -1.73 4.39 8.58
C PHE A 50 -0.93 3.28 7.89
N LEU A 51 0.40 3.33 8.06
CA LEU A 51 1.31 2.30 7.57
C LEU A 51 1.73 1.40 8.73
N LYS A 52 1.51 0.09 8.60
CA LYS A 52 1.96 -0.93 9.56
C LYS A 52 2.49 -2.16 8.82
N PRO A 53 3.78 -2.21 8.47
CA PRO A 53 4.34 -3.35 7.74
C PRO A 53 4.25 -4.63 8.57
N ILE A 54 3.74 -5.69 7.95
CA ILE A 54 3.63 -7.03 8.53
C ILE A 54 5.04 -7.63 8.54
N GLN A 55 5.59 -7.86 9.74
CA GLN A 55 6.89 -8.49 9.90
C GLN A 55 6.79 -9.98 9.53
N SER A 56 7.04 -10.30 8.26
CA SER A 56 6.80 -11.62 7.70
C SER A 56 7.88 -11.99 6.69
N ILE A 57 8.33 -13.24 6.72
CA ILE A 57 9.28 -13.79 5.74
C ILE A 57 8.62 -14.08 4.38
N TRP A 58 7.29 -13.99 4.29
CA TRP A 58 6.51 -14.38 3.13
C TRP A 58 6.48 -13.31 2.03
N GLY A 59 7.09 -12.14 2.27
CA GLY A 59 7.16 -11.04 1.32
C GLY A 59 5.77 -10.66 0.80
N HIS A 60 5.61 -10.71 -0.52
CA HIS A 60 4.34 -10.39 -1.20
C HIS A 60 3.14 -11.25 -0.76
N PHE A 61 3.39 -12.43 -0.20
CA PHE A 61 2.33 -13.32 0.30
C PHE A 61 1.92 -13.03 1.75
N ALA A 62 2.55 -12.07 2.42
CA ALA A 62 2.17 -11.67 3.77
C ALA A 62 0.71 -11.21 3.81
N GLY A 63 -0.03 -11.65 4.83
CA GLY A 63 -1.44 -11.24 5.01
C GLY A 63 -2.45 -11.90 4.07
N ARG A 64 -2.05 -12.89 3.25
CA ARG A 64 -2.94 -13.58 2.30
C ARG A 64 -3.90 -14.59 2.94
N GLY A 65 -3.98 -14.69 4.26
CA GLY A 65 -4.83 -15.66 4.96
C GLY A 65 -4.15 -17.01 5.26
N ILE A 66 -2.97 -17.28 4.69
CA ILE A 66 -2.29 -18.58 4.78
C ILE A 66 -1.45 -18.71 6.06
N ASN A 67 -0.84 -17.60 6.50
CA ASN A 67 -0.04 -17.53 7.73
C ASN A 67 -0.89 -16.96 8.88
N SER A 68 -1.09 -17.75 9.93
CA SER A 68 -1.90 -17.35 11.09
C SER A 68 -1.35 -16.15 11.84
N ALA A 69 -0.02 -15.98 11.89
CA ALA A 69 0.62 -14.84 12.55
C ALA A 69 0.30 -13.52 11.83
N ASP A 70 0.35 -13.52 10.49
CA ASP A 70 0.01 -12.35 9.67
C ASP A 70 -1.47 -12.00 9.83
N ASN A 71 -2.34 -13.02 9.87
CA ASN A 71 -3.78 -12.83 10.05
C ASN A 71 -4.10 -12.22 11.43
N GLN A 72 -3.44 -12.68 12.48
CA GLN A 72 -3.59 -12.13 13.81
C GLN A 72 -3.14 -10.67 13.86
N PHE A 73 -1.98 -10.37 13.27
CA PHE A 73 -1.48 -9.00 13.17
C PHE A 73 -2.49 -8.07 12.47
N ILE A 74 -3.06 -8.49 11.33
CA ILE A 74 -4.10 -7.72 10.64
C ILE A 74 -5.31 -7.52 11.55
N GLY A 75 -5.80 -8.59 12.17
CA GLY A 75 -6.97 -8.54 13.05
C GLY A 75 -6.79 -7.61 14.27
N ASP A 76 -5.59 -7.52 14.82
CA ASP A 76 -5.30 -6.64 15.96
C ASP A 76 -5.12 -5.18 15.57
N ASN A 77 -4.87 -4.89 14.28
CA ASN A 77 -4.68 -3.54 13.76
C ASN A 77 -5.92 -2.95 13.06
N LEU A 78 -6.99 -3.72 12.91
CA LEU A 78 -8.29 -3.28 12.34
C LEU A 78 -9.39 -3.07 13.39
N LYS A 79 -9.08 -3.24 14.68
CA LYS A 79 -9.99 -2.96 15.80
C LYS A 79 -9.87 -1.50 16.22
#